data_AF-E9FGP7-F1
#
_entry.id   AF-E9FGP7-F1
#
_cell.length_a   1.000
_cell.length_b   1.000
_cell.length_c   1.000
_cell.angle_alpha   90.00
_cell.angle_beta   90.00
_cell.angle_gamma   90.00
#
_symmetry.space_group_name_H-M   'P 1'
#
loop_
_entity.id
_entity.type
_entity.pdbx_description
1 polymer ?
#
loop_
_entity_poly.entity_id
_entity_poly.type
_entity_poly.pdbx_seq_one_letter_code
_entity_poly.pdbx_strand_id
1 'polypeptide(L)'
;MTVAATLSAPFFSIMFGGNVYDAFGAAIATLFGFAFSLYVEKFVRIPFVTAFAGAFVFGLIAQFWARYTGFPSTADLIIAGAVMPFVPGIALTNAVRDIMTNHINSGMSKMFESLLITLALGAGTSVALVLMT
;
A
#
# COMPACT_ATOMS: atom_id res chain seq x y z
N MET A 1 6.99 -12.12 4.78
CA MET A 1 6.57 -10.95 3.97
C MET A 1 6.24 -9.73 4.82
N THR A 2 5.37 -9.84 5.82
CA THR A 2 5.01 -8.74 6.75
C THR A 2 6.21 -8.02 7.35
N VAL A 3 7.18 -8.75 7.90
CA VAL A 3 8.37 -8.16 8.54
C VAL A 3 9.24 -7.38 7.54
N ALA A 4 9.39 -7.89 6.32
CA ALA A 4 10.13 -7.22 5.25
C ALA A 4 9.42 -5.94 4.79
N ALA A 5 8.10 -6.01 4.58
CA ALA A 5 7.28 -4.85 4.23
C ALA A 5 7.35 -3.77 5.33
N THR A 6 7.21 -4.17 6.59
CA THR A 6 7.28 -3.29 7.77
C THR A 6 8.64 -2.62 7.91
N LEU A 7 9.73 -3.34 7.62
CA LEU A 7 11.08 -2.76 7.63
C LEU A 7 11.32 -1.82 6.46
N SER A 8 10.75 -2.07 5.29
CA SER A 8 10.95 -1.21 4.11
C SER A 8 10.17 0.12 4.15
N ALA A 9 8.96 0.12 4.70
CA ALA A 9 8.09 1.30 4.78
C ALA A 9 8.73 2.56 5.42
N PRO A 10 9.43 2.48 6.56
CA PRO A 10 10.09 3.65 7.16
C PRO A 10 11.15 4.26 6.23
N PHE A 11 11.91 3.45 5.51
CA PHE A 11 12.91 3.96 4.56
C PHE A 11 12.26 4.67 3.37
N PHE A 12 11.13 4.16 2.86
CA PHE A 12 10.39 4.85 1.80
C PHE A 12 9.83 6.19 2.28
N SER A 13 9.29 6.27 3.49
CA SER A 13 8.80 7.53 4.04
C SER A 13 9.92 8.59 4.15
N ILE A 14 11.12 8.20 4.62
CA ILE A 14 12.29 9.10 4.66
C ILE A 14 12.72 9.51 3.24
N MET A 15 12.69 8.58 2.28
CA MET A 15 13.04 8.87 0.87
C MET A 15 12.12 9.93 0.25
N PHE A 16 10.84 9.97 0.65
CA PHE A 16 9.88 10.99 0.23
C PHE A 16 9.99 12.32 0.98
N GLY A 17 10.99 12.47 1.87
CA GLY A 17 11.22 13.69 2.65
C GLY A 17 10.52 13.69 4.01
N GLY A 18 10.10 12.53 4.51
CA GLY A 18 9.51 12.37 5.84
C GLY A 18 10.52 12.46 6.98
N ASN A 19 10.03 12.87 8.15
CA ASN A 19 10.81 12.87 9.39
C ASN A 19 10.92 11.44 9.96
N VAL A 20 11.83 11.26 10.93
CA VAL A 20 11.96 9.97 11.66
C VAL A 20 10.63 9.54 12.31
N TYR A 21 9.80 10.49 12.73
CA TYR A 21 8.46 10.22 13.26
C TYR A 21 7.49 9.68 12.20
N ASP A 22 7.60 10.13 10.94
CA ASP A 22 6.81 9.62 9.82
C ASP A 22 7.25 8.20 9.47
N ALA A 23 8.56 7.93 9.59
CA ALA A 23 9.10 6.59 9.39
C ALA A 23 8.51 5.60 10.40
N PHE A 24 8.46 5.96 11.69
CA PHE A 24 7.81 5.12 12.71
C PHE A 24 6.31 4.95 12.45
N GLY A 25 5.61 6.03 12.07
CA GLY A 25 4.21 5.97 11.67
C GLY A 25 3.99 5.02 10.48
N ALA A 26 4.86 5.07 9.47
CA ALA A 26 4.81 4.20 8.29
C ALA A 26 5.07 2.74 8.65
N ALA A 27 6.05 2.45 9.51
CA ALA A 27 6.31 1.09 9.98
C ALA A 27 5.08 0.50 10.69
N ILE A 28 4.46 1.26 11.60
CA ILE A 28 3.26 0.81 12.33
C ILE A 28 2.08 0.64 11.37
N ALA A 29 1.82 1.62 10.51
CA ALA A 29 0.75 1.58 9.53
C ALA A 29 0.89 0.38 8.58
N THR A 30 2.09 0.10 8.08
CA THR A 30 2.36 -1.07 7.23
C THR A 30 2.24 -2.38 8.00
N LEU A 31 2.70 -2.47 9.24
CA LEU A 31 2.58 -3.69 10.04
C LEU A 31 1.11 -4.11 10.16
N PHE A 32 0.25 -3.18 10.58
CA PHE A 32 -1.18 -3.44 10.75
C PHE A 32 -1.90 -3.59 9.42
N GLY A 33 -1.61 -2.74 8.43
CA GLY A 33 -2.21 -2.81 7.10
C GLY A 33 -1.91 -4.13 6.40
N PHE A 34 -0.67 -4.62 6.47
CA PHE A 34 -0.26 -5.87 5.84
C PHE A 34 -0.75 -7.10 6.63
N ALA A 35 -0.79 -7.04 7.97
CA ALA A 35 -1.40 -8.10 8.77
C ALA A 35 -2.89 -8.25 8.46
N PHE A 36 -3.61 -7.12 8.33
CA PHE A 36 -5.02 -7.11 7.98
C PHE A 36 -5.28 -7.59 6.55
N SER A 37 -4.48 -7.13 5.57
CA SER A 37 -4.63 -7.59 4.18
C SER A 37 -4.44 -9.10 4.05
N LEU A 38 -3.45 -9.68 4.76
CA LEU A 38 -3.24 -11.14 4.80
C LEU A 38 -4.39 -11.89 5.46
N TYR A 39 -5.03 -11.29 6.47
CA TYR A 39 -6.21 -11.88 7.08
C TYR A 39 -7.38 -11.91 6.09
N VAL A 40 -7.65 -10.79 5.41
CA VAL A 40 -8.71 -10.70 4.39
C VAL A 40 -8.45 -11.64 3.21
N GLU A 41 -7.18 -11.82 2.83
CA GLU A 41 -6.79 -12.73 1.75
C GLU A 41 -7.23 -14.17 2.00
N LYS A 42 -7.20 -14.63 3.26
CA LYS A 42 -7.64 -15.98 3.61
C LYS A 42 -9.13 -16.20 3.33
N PHE A 43 -9.96 -15.17 3.44
CA PHE A 43 -11.41 -15.27 3.24
C PHE A 43 -11.82 -14.98 1.81
N VAL A 44 -11.32 -13.89 1.22
CA VAL A 44 -11.82 -13.39 -0.08
C VAL A 44 -11.02 -13.94 -1.25
N ARG A 45 -9.72 -14.20 -1.09
CA ARG A 45 -8.78 -14.68 -2.14
C ARG A 45 -8.79 -13.84 -3.43
N ILE A 46 -9.12 -12.56 -3.34
CA ILE A 46 -9.12 -11.64 -4.48
C ILE A 46 -8.12 -10.51 -4.21
N PRO A 47 -7.01 -10.39 -4.99
CA PRO A 47 -5.91 -9.47 -4.72
C PRO A 47 -6.30 -7.98 -4.63
N PHE A 48 -7.28 -7.54 -5.44
CA PHE A 48 -7.72 -6.14 -5.38
C PHE A 48 -8.46 -5.84 -4.06
N VAL A 49 -9.24 -6.80 -3.53
CA VAL A 49 -9.99 -6.60 -2.27
C VAL A 49 -9.03 -6.57 -1.09
N THR A 50 -8.02 -7.43 -1.10
CA THR A 50 -7.00 -7.48 -0.04
C THR A 50 -6.15 -6.21 -0.04
N ALA A 51 -5.81 -5.70 -1.23
CA ALA A 51 -5.14 -4.43 -1.40
C ALA A 51 -5.98 -3.25 -0.89
N PHE A 52 -7.27 -3.18 -1.26
CA PHE A 52 -8.20 -2.18 -0.75
C PHE A 52 -8.27 -2.20 0.78
N ALA A 53 -8.44 -3.39 1.37
CA ALA A 53 -8.53 -3.57 2.82
C ALA A 53 -7.24 -3.13 3.53
N GLY A 54 -6.07 -3.50 3.00
CA GLY A 54 -4.78 -3.04 3.53
C GLY A 54 -4.63 -1.52 3.47
N ALA A 55 -4.97 -0.93 2.31
CA ALA A 55 -4.91 0.51 2.08
C ALA A 55 -5.84 1.33 2.96
N PHE A 56 -7.04 0.82 3.19
CA PHE A 56 -7.95 1.42 4.13
C PHE A 56 -7.37 1.46 5.55
N VAL A 57 -6.80 0.34 6.03
CA VAL A 57 -6.25 0.26 7.39
C VAL A 57 -5.00 1.12 7.58
N PHE A 58 -4.01 1.03 6.69
CA PHE A 58 -2.81 1.87 6.84
C PHE A 58 -3.13 3.35 6.64
N GLY A 59 -4.11 3.69 5.79
CA GLY A 59 -4.59 5.06 5.60
C GLY A 59 -5.20 5.64 6.88
N LEU A 60 -6.06 4.87 7.56
CA LEU A 60 -6.64 5.28 8.85
C LEU A 60 -5.58 5.47 9.93
N ILE A 61 -4.60 4.54 10.01
CA ILE A 61 -3.52 4.64 10.99
C ILE A 61 -2.64 5.86 10.72
N ALA A 62 -2.34 6.14 9.45
CA ALA A 62 -1.54 7.30 9.06
C ALA A 62 -2.21 8.63 9.46
N GLN A 63 -3.51 8.75 9.20
CA GLN A 63 -4.32 9.93 9.57
C GLN A 63 -4.44 10.06 11.09
N PHE A 64 -4.66 8.95 11.81
CA PHE A 64 -4.66 8.94 13.27
C PHE A 64 -3.31 9.39 13.84
N TRP A 65 -2.20 8.89 13.28
CA TRP A 65 -0.85 9.26 13.69
C TRP A 65 -0.58 10.75 13.49
N ALA A 66 -0.94 11.30 12.33
CA ALA A 66 -0.74 12.72 12.04
C ALA A 66 -1.55 13.64 12.98
N ARG A 67 -2.75 13.23 13.39
CA ARG A 67 -3.65 14.08 14.19
C ARG A 67 -3.41 14.01 15.70
N TYR A 68 -3.09 12.84 16.25
CA TYR A 68 -3.02 12.64 17.70
C TYR A 68 -1.62 12.76 18.30
N THR A 69 -0.56 12.59 17.49
CA THR A 69 0.79 12.48 18.04
C THR A 69 1.46 13.84 18.24
N GLY A 70 0.92 14.93 17.67
CA GLY A 70 1.42 16.31 17.88
C GLY A 70 2.83 16.59 17.34
N PHE A 71 3.45 15.62 16.65
CA PHE A 71 4.73 15.77 15.99
C PHE A 71 4.57 16.45 14.61
N PRO A 72 5.65 17.05 14.05
CA PRO A 72 5.67 17.57 12.69
C PRO A 72 5.68 16.40 11.70
N SER A 73 4.51 15.76 11.57
CA SER A 73 4.26 14.55 10.80
C SER A 73 3.10 14.79 9.84
N THR A 74 3.21 14.27 8.62
CA THR A 74 2.15 14.38 7.61
C THR A 74 1.63 13.00 7.23
N ALA A 75 0.30 12.87 7.20
CA ALA A 75 -0.36 11.61 6.83
C ALA A 75 0.05 11.17 5.42
N ASP A 76 0.25 12.12 4.50
CA ASP A 76 0.63 11.84 3.11
C ASP A 76 1.98 11.13 3.00
N LEU A 77 2.99 11.54 3.79
CA LEU A 77 4.32 10.92 3.78
C LEU A 77 4.32 9.53 4.44
N ILE A 78 3.45 9.32 5.43
CA ILE A 78 3.23 8.02 6.05
C ILE A 78 2.54 7.08 5.07
N ILE A 79 1.48 7.55 4.40
CA ILE A 79 0.74 6.79 3.37
C ILE A 79 1.67 6.46 2.20
N ALA A 80 2.48 7.40 1.72
CA ALA A 80 3.43 7.17 0.64
C ALA A 80 4.44 6.06 0.98
N GLY A 81 4.97 6.06 2.21
CA GLY A 81 5.85 4.99 2.69
C GLY A 81 5.14 3.64 2.82
N ALA A 82 3.91 3.64 3.34
CA ALA A 82 3.16 2.43 3.63
C ALA A 82 2.55 1.75 2.39
N VAL A 83 2.25 2.52 1.34
CA VAL A 83 1.73 2.03 0.05
C VAL A 83 2.76 1.21 -0.71
N MET A 84 4.04 1.60 -0.66
CA MET A 84 5.09 1.07 -1.55
C MET A 84 5.21 -0.47 -1.59
N PRO A 85 5.18 -1.20 -0.46
CA PRO A 85 5.23 -2.66 -0.47
C PRO A 85 4.03 -3.34 -1.13
N PHE A 86 2.90 -2.63 -1.26
CA PHE A 86 1.68 -3.15 -1.89
C PHE A 86 1.63 -2.91 -3.40
N VAL A 87 2.46 -2.02 -3.93
CA VAL A 87 2.41 -1.66 -5.35
C VAL A 87 2.89 -2.85 -6.19
N PRO A 88 2.07 -3.38 -7.12
CA PRO A 88 2.42 -4.53 -7.95
C PRO A 88 3.36 -4.15 -9.11
N GLY A 89 4.45 -3.44 -8.83
CA GLY A 89 5.38 -2.93 -9.84
C GLY A 89 6.07 -4.04 -10.63
N ILE A 90 6.53 -5.11 -9.96
CA ILE A 90 7.15 -6.27 -10.61
C ILE A 90 6.13 -7.04 -11.48
N ALA A 91 4.88 -7.13 -11.03
CA ALA A 91 3.83 -7.78 -11.81
C ALA A 91 3.52 -6.98 -13.08
N LEU A 92 3.47 -5.64 -12.98
CA LEU A 92 3.28 -4.76 -14.11
C LEU A 92 4.44 -4.84 -15.12
N THR A 93 5.70 -4.79 -14.66
CA THR A 93 6.85 -4.91 -15.58
C THR A 93 6.90 -6.28 -16.25
N ASN A 94 6.58 -7.36 -15.51
CA ASN A 94 6.44 -8.69 -16.08
C ASN A 94 5.29 -8.79 -17.08
N ALA A 95 4.16 -8.11 -16.83
CA ALA A 95 3.04 -8.07 -17.77
C ALA A 95 3.43 -7.44 -19.11
N VAL A 96 4.13 -6.30 -19.08
CA VAL A 96 4.66 -5.66 -20.29
C VAL A 96 5.66 -6.56 -21.01
N ARG A 97 6.55 -7.24 -20.27
CA ARG A 97 7.49 -8.21 -20.83
C ARG A 97 6.79 -9.40 -21.50
N ASP A 98 5.74 -9.93 -20.89
CA ASP A 98 4.96 -11.04 -21.45
C ASP A 98 4.29 -10.62 -22.77
N ILE A 99 3.76 -9.40 -22.85
CA ILE A 99 3.22 -8.82 -24.10
C ILE A 99 4.31 -8.73 -25.18
N MET A 100 5.49 -8.22 -24.84
CA MET A 100 6.63 -8.10 -25.79
C MET A 100 7.15 -9.45 -26.29
N THR A 101 6.96 -10.54 -25.53
CA THR A 101 7.40 -11.90 -25.88
C THR A 101 6.30 -12.74 -26.53
N ASN A 102 5.22 -12.10 -27.03
CA ASN A 102 4.04 -12.73 -27.65
C ASN A 102 3.18 -13.58 -26.70
N HIS A 103 3.36 -13.46 -25.37
CA HIS A 103 2.46 -14.03 -24.37
C HIS A 103 1.35 -13.03 -23.99
N ILE A 104 0.53 -12.69 -24.99
CA ILE A 104 -0.42 -11.57 -24.89
C ILE A 104 -1.51 -11.82 -23.86
N ASN A 105 -2.06 -13.04 -23.80
CA ASN A 105 -3.14 -13.38 -22.88
C ASN A 105 -2.69 -13.30 -21.40
N SER A 106 -1.49 -13.80 -21.08
CA SER A 106 -0.95 -13.73 -19.71
C SER A 106 -0.54 -12.31 -19.35
N GLY A 107 0.06 -11.58 -20.29
CA GLY A 107 0.45 -10.19 -20.11
C GLY A 107 -0.77 -9.29 -19.85
N MET A 108 -1.82 -9.39 -20.67
CA MET A 108 -3.05 -8.62 -20.48
C MET A 108 -3.73 -8.92 -19.13
N SER A 109 -3.79 -10.19 -18.73
CA SER A 109 -4.41 -10.58 -17.45
C SER A 109 -3.66 -9.97 -16.26
N LYS A 110 -2.33 -10.09 -16.22
CA LYS A 110 -1.49 -9.51 -15.16
C LYS A 110 -1.51 -7.99 -15.15
N MET A 111 -1.60 -7.36 -16.33
CA MET A 111 -1.71 -5.91 -16.45
C MET A 111 -3.02 -5.41 -15.84
N PHE A 112 -4.16 -6.04 -16.18
CA PHE A 112 -5.45 -5.71 -15.60
C PHE A 112 -5.49 -5.94 -14.09
N GLU A 113 -4.95 -7.05 -13.63
CA GLU A 113 -4.86 -7.34 -12.19
C GLU A 113 -4.06 -6.27 -11.45
N SER A 114 -2.88 -5.92 -11.95
CA SER A 114 -2.01 -4.89 -11.35
C SER A 114 -2.67 -3.50 -11.35
N LEU A 115 -3.41 -3.17 -12.41
CA LEU A 115 -4.20 -1.94 -12.51
C LEU A 115 -5.31 -1.90 -11.47
N LEU A 116 -6.09 -2.98 -11.34
CA LEU A 116 -7.17 -3.07 -10.35
C LEU A 116 -6.63 -2.97 -8.92
N ILE A 117 -5.50 -3.61 -8.63
CA ILE A 117 -4.84 -3.50 -7.33
C ILE A 117 -4.42 -2.04 -7.06
N THR A 118 -3.80 -1.38 -8.03
CA THR A 118 -3.35 0.02 -7.87
C THR A 118 -4.53 0.97 -7.66
N LEU A 119 -5.62 0.79 -8.41
CA LEU A 119 -6.86 1.53 -8.21
C LEU A 119 -7.48 1.27 -6.84
N ALA A 120 -7.48 0.00 -6.40
CA ALA A 120 -7.98 -0.39 -5.09
C ALA A 120 -7.16 0.22 -3.94
N LEU A 121 -5.83 0.31 -4.08
CA LEU A 121 -4.98 1.01 -3.11
C LEU A 121 -5.36 2.49 -3.00
N GLY A 122 -5.49 3.18 -4.15
CA GLY A 122 -5.89 4.59 -4.18
C GLY A 122 -7.30 4.83 -3.64
N ALA A 123 -8.24 3.94 -3.94
CA ALA A 123 -9.59 4.00 -3.38
C ALA A 123 -9.59 3.79 -1.86
N GLY A 124 -8.84 2.79 -1.35
CA GLY A 124 -8.76 2.49 0.08
C GLY A 124 -8.20 3.66 0.90
N THR A 125 -7.12 4.29 0.43
CA THR A 125 -6.55 5.46 1.10
C THR A 125 -7.46 6.69 1.01
N SER A 126 -8.11 6.91 -0.13
CA SER A 126 -9.06 8.02 -0.30
C SER A 126 -10.26 7.90 0.63
N VAL A 127 -10.82 6.69 0.78
CA VAL A 127 -11.94 6.44 1.71
C VAL A 127 -11.50 6.68 3.15
N ALA A 128 -10.29 6.25 3.53
CA ALA A 128 -9.74 6.52 4.86
C ALA A 128 -9.57 8.03 5.12
N LEU A 129 -9.12 8.78 4.11
CA LEU A 129 -8.99 10.23 4.18
C LEU A 129 -10.35 10.92 4.37
N VAL A 130 -11.34 10.59 3.54
CA VAL A 130 -12.70 11.18 3.61
C VAL A 130 -13.39 10.88 4.95
N LEU A 131 -13.12 9.71 5.55
CA LEU A 131 -13.73 9.35 6.83
C LEU A 131 -13.19 10.18 8.02
N MET A 132 -11.97 10.72 7.89
CA MET A 132 -11.28 11.44 8.97
C MET A 132 -11.17 12.95 8.78
N THR A 133 -11.53 13.48 7.60
CA THR A 133 -11.74 14.91 7.34
C THR A 133 -13.05 15.39 7.94
#